data_AF-A0A2T2SL38-F1
#
_entry.id   AF-A0A2T2SL38-F1
#
_cell.length_a   1.000
_cell.length_b   1.000
_cell.length_c   1.000
_cell.angle_alpha   90.00
_cell.angle_beta   90.00
_cell.angle_gamma   90.00
#
_symmetry.space_group_name_H-M   'P 1'
#
loop_
_entity.id
_entity.type
_entity.pdbx_description
1 polymer ?
#
loop_
_entity_poly.entity_id
_entity_poly.type
_entity_poly.pdbx_seq_one_letter_code
_entity_poly.pdbx_strand_id
1 'polypeptide(L)'
;MQNSTWKLDPWTLLLWGGLVAVGLVGLYSITHGPAVEYLSASVQDNFARQFLWIGVSAVGIGGTLLLPVRVLRYAAYPAYVGTLILLVLSLLVGVE
;
A
#
# COMPACT_ATOMS: atom_id res chain seq x y z
N MET A 1 32.47 -4.69 17.16
CA MET A 1 31.82 -3.54 16.51
C MET A 1 30.60 -4.08 15.79
N GLN A 2 29.41 -3.81 16.32
CA GLN A 2 28.16 -4.40 15.85
C GLN A 2 27.80 -3.73 14.51
N ASN A 3 28.00 -4.44 13.40
CA ASN A 3 27.56 -4.00 12.07
C ASN A 3 26.03 -3.95 12.06
N SER A 4 25.45 -2.79 12.39
CA SER A 4 24.04 -2.54 12.13
C SER A 4 23.85 -2.40 10.62
N THR A 5 23.41 -3.48 9.99
CA THR A 5 23.16 -3.60 8.54
C THR A 5 21.85 -2.93 8.11
N TRP A 6 21.12 -2.30 9.04
CA TRP A 6 19.82 -1.69 8.82
C TRP A 6 19.89 -0.18 9.07
N LYS A 7 20.31 0.57 8.05
CA LYS A 7 20.14 2.03 8.05
C LYS A 7 18.76 2.36 7.48
N LEU A 8 17.72 2.11 8.28
CA LEU A 8 16.40 2.64 7.98
C LEU A 8 16.47 4.16 8.15
N ASP A 9 16.05 4.89 7.13
CA ASP A 9 15.95 6.35 7.22
C ASP A 9 14.71 6.72 8.03
N PRO A 10 14.86 7.26 9.26
CA PRO A 10 13.73 7.61 10.11
C PRO A 10 12.86 8.71 9.49
N TRP A 11 13.43 9.56 8.63
CA TRP A 11 12.67 10.63 7.98
C TRP A 11 11.71 10.09 6.93
N THR A 12 12.16 9.14 6.12
CA THR A 12 11.29 8.42 5.18
C THR A 12 10.14 7.73 5.92
N LEU A 13 10.40 7.06 7.05
CA LEU A 13 9.34 6.41 7.84
C LEU A 13 8.35 7.41 8.45
N LEU A 14 8.85 8.53 8.98
CA LEU A 14 8.02 9.59 9.56
C LEU A 14 7.12 10.21 8.48
N LEU A 15 7.68 10.59 7.33
CA LEU A 15 6.93 11.18 6.23
C LEU A 15 5.89 10.21 5.67
N TRP A 16 6.24 8.93 5.52
CA TRP A 16 5.30 7.90 5.12
C TRP A 16 4.15 7.74 6.13
N GLY A 17 4.47 7.64 7.42
CA GLY A 17 3.46 7.55 8.49
C GLY A 17 2.58 8.80 8.56
N GLY A 18 3.16 9.98 8.35
CA GLY A 18 2.43 11.25 8.28
C GLY A 18 1.46 11.31 7.11
N LEU A 19 1.89 10.89 5.91
CA LEU A 19 1.02 10.79 4.74
C LEU A 19 -0.14 9.83 4.97
N VAL A 20 0.13 8.66 5.56
CA VAL A 20 -0.90 7.68 5.93
C VAL A 20 -1.90 8.29 6.92
N ALA A 21 -1.42 8.97 7.96
CA ALA A 21 -2.28 9.60 8.96
C ALA A 21 -3.16 10.70 8.36
N VAL A 22 -2.59 11.60 7.55
CA VAL A 22 -3.36 12.67 6.88
C VAL A 22 -4.40 12.08 5.94
N GLY A 23 -4.05 11.03 5.18
CA GLY A 23 -4.99 10.32 4.32
C GLY A 23 -6.13 9.67 5.09
N LEU A 24 -5.83 9.03 6.23
CA LEU A 24 -6.84 8.43 7.11
C LEU A 24 -7.77 9.49 7.72
N VAL A 25 -7.24 10.63 8.17
CA VAL A 25 -8.06 11.74 8.67
C VAL A 25 -8.98 12.29 7.59
N GLY A 26 -8.47 12.45 6.36
CA GLY A 26 -9.26 12.88 5.22
C GLY A 26 -10.39 11.89 4.90
N LEU A 27 -10.09 10.60 4.86
CA LEU A 27 -11.10 9.55 4.64
C LEU A 27 -12.12 9.47 5.77
N TYR A 28 -11.68 9.58 7.03
CA TYR A 28 -12.56 9.57 8.18
C TYR A 28 -13.56 10.73 8.13
N SER A 29 -13.09 11.93 7.77
CA SER A 29 -13.93 13.13 7.62
C SER A 29 -15.09 12.93 6.62
N ILE A 30 -14.84 12.21 5.53
CA ILE A 30 -15.84 11.98 4.47
C ILE A 30 -16.75 10.79 4.82
N THR A 31 -16.21 9.75 5.46
CA THR A 31 -16.93 8.49 5.75
C THR A 31 -17.68 8.49 7.08
N HIS A 32 -17.41 9.42 7.99
CA HIS A 32 -18.07 9.51 9.31
C HIS A 32 -18.72 10.89 9.54
N GLY A 33 -18.88 11.68 8.47
CA GLY A 33 -19.52 12.98 8.52
C GLY A 33 -21.06 12.90 8.52
N PRO A 34 -21.75 14.03 8.81
CA PRO A 34 -23.22 14.09 8.89
C PRO A 34 -23.92 13.79 7.55
N ALA A 35 -23.20 13.83 6.42
CA ALA A 35 -23.72 13.50 5.10
C ALA A 35 -23.56 12.01 4.72
N VAL A 36 -23.01 11.17 5.61
CA VAL A 36 -22.68 9.77 5.30
C VAL A 36 -23.91 8.94 4.93
N GLU A 37 -25.08 9.22 5.51
CA GLU A 37 -26.34 8.51 5.23
C GLU A 37 -26.80 8.64 3.78
N TYR A 38 -26.30 9.66 3.06
CA TYR A 38 -26.57 9.89 1.64
C TYR A 38 -25.52 9.25 0.71
N LEU A 39 -24.46 8.67 1.27
CA LEU A 39 -23.39 7.99 0.52
C LEU A 39 -23.69 6.50 0.37
N SER A 40 -23.22 5.90 -0.73
CA SER A 40 -23.34 4.46 -0.94
C SER A 40 -22.60 3.67 0.15
N ALA A 41 -23.10 2.49 0.48
CA ALA A 41 -22.46 1.60 1.46
C ALA A 41 -20.99 1.30 1.12
N SER A 42 -20.63 1.28 -0.18
CA SER A 42 -19.24 1.12 -0.62
C SER A 42 -18.33 2.27 -0.18
N VAL A 43 -18.83 3.52 -0.18
CA VAL A 43 -18.06 4.68 0.25
C VAL A 43 -17.87 4.68 1.76
N GLN A 44 -18.88 4.25 2.52
CA GLN A 44 -18.79 4.15 3.98
C GLN A 44 -17.72 3.13 4.43
N ASP A 45 -17.62 2.01 3.71
CA ASP A 45 -16.66 0.94 3.99
C ASP A 45 -15.20 1.27 3.57
N ASN A 46 -14.99 2.35 2.82
CA ASN A 46 -13.67 2.73 2.33
C ASN A 46 -12.66 2.97 3.46
N PHE A 47 -13.09 3.50 4.62
CA PHE A 47 -12.19 3.71 5.75
C PHE A 47 -11.61 2.39 6.27
N ALA A 48 -12.46 1.38 6.48
CA ALA A 48 -12.06 0.06 6.94
C ALA A 48 -11.16 -0.65 5.90
N ARG A 49 -11.51 -0.55 4.61
CA ARG A 49 -10.68 -1.07 3.51
C ARG A 49 -9.32 -0.41 3.45
N GLN A 50 -9.25 0.91 3.61
CA GLN A 50 -7.99 1.63 3.59
C GLN A 50 -7.10 1.20 4.76
N PHE A 51 -7.67 1.02 5.95
CA PHE A 51 -6.94 0.52 7.11
C PHE A 51 -6.36 -0.88 6.86
N LEU A 52 -7.14 -1.78 6.25
CA LEU A 52 -6.67 -3.09 5.82
C LEU A 52 -5.51 -2.97 4.81
N TRP A 53 -5.64 -2.12 3.79
CA TRP A 53 -4.60 -1.93 2.78
C TRP A 53 -3.31 -1.33 3.34
N ILE A 54 -3.40 -0.44 4.34
CA ILE A 54 -2.23 0.06 5.08
C ILE A 54 -1.52 -1.11 5.79
N GLY A 55 -2.28 -2.00 6.44
CA GLY A 55 -1.75 -3.20 7.08
C GLY A 55 -1.06 -4.14 6.08
N VAL A 56 -1.72 -4.44 4.96
CA VAL A 56 -1.15 -5.27 3.88
C VAL A 56 0.13 -4.65 3.32
N SER A 57 0.16 -3.33 3.14
CA SER A 57 1.35 -2.60 2.67
C SER A 57 2.49 -2.68 3.68
N ALA A 58 2.21 -2.51 4.98
CA ALA A 58 3.21 -2.63 6.03
C ALA A 58 3.83 -4.04 6.09
N VAL A 59 3.02 -5.08 5.94
CA VAL A 59 3.50 -6.48 5.82
C VAL A 59 4.36 -6.66 4.57
N GLY A 60 3.94 -6.10 3.42
CA GLY A 60 4.71 -6.14 2.19
C GLY A 60 6.07 -5.44 2.29
N ILE A 61 6.11 -4.27 2.93
CA ILE A 61 7.35 -3.53 3.21
C ILE A 61 8.25 -4.37 4.13
N GLY A 62 7.72 -4.86 5.25
CA GLY A 62 8.45 -5.69 6.20
C GLY A 62 9.04 -6.94 5.53
N GLY A 63 8.21 -7.67 4.76
CA GLY A 63 8.65 -8.83 4.00
C GLY A 63 9.74 -8.50 2.98
N THR A 64 9.60 -7.41 2.23
CA THR A 64 10.58 -6.97 1.23
C THR A 64 11.92 -6.61 1.88
N LEU A 65 11.89 -5.94 3.03
CA LEU A 65 13.10 -5.56 3.75
C LEU A 65 13.87 -6.77 4.29
N LEU A 66 13.18 -7.87 4.62
CA LEU A 66 13.83 -9.13 5.02
C LEU A 66 14.54 -9.85 3.87
N LEU A 67 14.24 -9.49 2.61
CA LEU A 67 14.87 -10.09 1.45
C LEU A 67 16.22 -9.44 1.13
N PRO A 68 17.26 -10.23 0.80
CA PRO A 68 18.51 -9.66 0.34
C PRO A 68 18.32 -9.05 -1.05
N VAL A 69 19.02 -7.95 -1.34
CA VAL A 69 18.94 -7.19 -2.60
C VAL A 69 19.10 -8.08 -3.85
N ARG A 70 19.90 -9.15 -3.77
CA ARG A 70 20.06 -10.12 -4.86
C ARG A 70 18.74 -10.78 -5.28
N VAL A 71 17.88 -11.12 -4.33
CA VAL A 71 16.57 -11.74 -4.60
C VAL A 71 15.68 -10.75 -5.34
N LEU A 72 15.66 -9.49 -4.89
CA LEU A 72 14.91 -8.42 -5.57
C LEU A 72 15.40 -8.20 -7.00
N ARG A 73 16.72 -8.26 -7.23
CA ARG A 73 17.30 -8.15 -8.58
C ARG A 73 16.91 -9.30 -9.49
N TYR A 74 16.94 -10.54 -9.00
CA TYR A 74 16.52 -11.70 -9.80
C TYR A 74 15.02 -11.71 -10.07
N ALA A 75 14.23 -11.20 -9.12
CA ALA A 75 12.77 -11.08 -9.28
C ALA A 75 12.36 -9.95 -10.23
N ALA A 76 13.24 -8.99 -10.55
CA ALA A 76 12.89 -7.80 -11.33
C ALA A 76 12.34 -8.13 -12.73
N TYR A 77 13.04 -8.95 -13.53
CA TYR A 77 12.57 -9.33 -14.87
C TYR A 77 11.30 -10.21 -14.84
N PRO A 78 11.20 -11.26 -14.00
CA PRO A 78 9.96 -12.00 -13.83
C PRO A 78 8.78 -11.12 -13.40
N ALA A 79 8.98 -10.21 -12.44
CA ALA A 79 7.95 -9.29 -11.99
C ALA A 79 7.50 -8.35 -13.11
N TYR A 80 8.45 -7.83 -13.90
CA TYR A 80 8.15 -6.97 -15.05
C TYR A 80 7.34 -7.70 -16.14
N VAL A 81 7.74 -8.92 -16.49
CA VAL A 81 6.97 -9.74 -17.45
C VAL A 81 5.59 -10.05 -16.89
N GLY A 82 5.51 -10.40 -15.60
CA GLY A 82 4.25 -10.64 -14.92
C GLY A 82 3.31 -9.44 -14.95
N THR A 83 3.82 -8.22 -14.69
CA THR A 83 2.99 -7.01 -14.74
C THR A 83 2.55 -6.64 -16.16
N LEU A 84 3.36 -6.91 -17.18
CA LEU A 84 2.93 -6.78 -18.58
C LEU A 84 1.79 -7.73 -18.93
N ILE A 85 1.86 -8.98 -18.48
CA ILE A 85 0.78 -9.97 -18.67
C ILE A 85 -0.49 -9.48 -17.96
N LEU A 86 -0.38 -9.05 -16.70
CA LEU A 86 -1.52 -8.53 -15.94
C LEU A 86 -2.15 -7.30 -16.60
N LEU A 87 -1.33 -6.40 -17.16
CA LEU A 87 -1.81 -5.25 -17.92
C LEU A 87 -2.66 -5.70 -19.11
N VAL A 88 -2.15 -6.61 -19.95
CA VAL A 88 -2.91 -7.15 -21.09
C VAL A 88 -4.21 -7.81 -20.63
N LEU A 89 -4.16 -8.61 -19.55
CA LEU A 89 -5.36 -9.26 -19.00
C LEU A 89 -6.40 -8.26 -18.50
N SER A 90 -5.97 -7.16 -17.87
CA SER A 90 -6.90 -6.10 -17.41
C SER A 90 -7.65 -5.43 -18.57
N LEU A 91 -7.07 -5.37 -19.77
CA LEU A 91 -7.75 -4.82 -20.95
C LEU A 91 -8.76 -5.80 -21.57
N LEU A 92 -8.56 -7.11 -21.36
CA LEU A 92 -9.39 -8.15 -21.96
C LEU A 92 -10.54 -8.60 -21.05
N VAL A 93 -10.30 -8.65 -19.73
CA VAL A 93 -11.22 -9.24 -18.73
C VAL A 93 -11.41 -8.32 -17.51
N GLY A 94 -10.96 -7.06 -17.60
CA GLY A 94 -11.19 -6.08 -16.54
C GLY A 94 -12.68 -5.79 -16.34
N VAL A 95 -13.04 -5.38 -15.13
CA VAL A 95 -14.36 -4.85 -14.80
C VAL A 95 -14.30 -3.33 -14.95
N GLU A 96 -15.26 -2.76 -15.67
CA GLU A 96 -15.46 -1.30 -15.79
C GLU A 96 -16.00 -0.67 -14.50
#